data_AF-A0A1Y6G900-F1
#
_entry.id   AF-A0A1Y6G900-F1
#
_cell.length_a   1.000
_cell.length_b   1.000
_cell.length_c   1.000
_cell.angle_alpha   90.00
_cell.angle_beta   90.00
_cell.angle_gamma   90.00
#
_symmetry.space_group_name_H-M   'P 1'
#
loop_
_entity.id
_entity.type
_entity.pdbx_description
1 polymer ?
#
loop_
_entity_poly.entity_id
_entity_poly.type
_entity_poly.pdbx_seq_one_letter_code
_entity_poly.pdbx_strand_id
1 'polypeptide(L)' 'MFVTPRLQRRIFIYSYVFRKLGILSEQEYQKITNQVHEHH' A
#
# COMPACT_ATOMS: atom_id res chain seq x y z
N MET A 1 -10.14 8.48 8.30
CA MET A 1 -10.77 7.17 7.97
C MET A 1 -9.86 6.10 8.55
N PHE A 2 -10.34 5.27 9.48
CA PHE A 2 -9.47 4.29 10.16
C PHE A 2 -9.25 3.08 9.24
N VAL A 3 -8.00 2.77 8.91
CA VAL A 3 -7.69 1.59 8.09
C VAL A 3 -7.70 0.38 9.02
N THR A 4 -8.67 -0.52 8.84
CA THR A 4 -8.70 -1.76 9.63
C THR A 4 -7.50 -2.65 9.28
N PRO A 5 -7.00 -3.51 10.19
CA PRO A 5 -5.88 -4.42 9.89
C PRO A 5 -6.11 -5.31 8.66
N ARG A 6 -7.36 -5.69 8.39
CA ARG A 6 -7.74 -6.47 7.19
C ARG A 6 -7.61 -5.65 5.91
N LEU A 7 -8.00 -4.39 5.96
CA LEU A 7 -7.87 -3.47 4.83
C LEU A 7 -6.41 -3.12 4.57
N GLN A 8 -5.61 -2.86 5.61
CA GLN A 8 -4.17 -2.62 5.51
C GLN A 8 -3.44 -3.77 4.80
N ARG A 9 -3.69 -5.03 5.18
CA ARG A 9 -3.09 -6.18 4.50
C ARG A 9 -3.45 -6.24 3.02
N ARG A 10 -4.72 -5.98 2.68
CA ARG A 10 -5.16 -5.97 1.28
C ARG A 10 -4.43 -4.89 0.48
N ILE A 11 -4.32 -3.68 1.04
CA ILE A 11 -3.59 -2.59 0.39
C ILE A 11 -2.14 -2.99 0.17
N PHE A 12 -1.45 -3.54 1.17
CA PHE A 12 -0.06 -3.99 1.00
C PHE A 12 0.12 -5.06 -0.08
N ILE A 13 -0.78 -6.06 -0.13
CA ILE A 13 -0.73 -7.11 -1.15
C ILE A 13 -0.91 -6.50 -2.55
N TYR A 14 -1.93 -5.65 -2.76
CA TYR A 14 -2.18 -5.06 -4.07
C TYR A 14 -1.07 -4.11 -4.50
N SER A 15 -0.60 -3.24 -3.61
CA SER A 15 0.51 -2.32 -3.90
C SER A 15 1.78 -3.07 -4.29
N TYR A 16 2.08 -4.19 -3.63
CA TYR A 16 3.22 -5.04 -3.98
C TYR A 16 3.08 -5.66 -5.38
N VAL A 17 1.90 -6.22 -5.69
CA VAL A 17 1.63 -6.82 -7.01
C VAL A 17 1.72 -5.75 -8.11
N PHE A 18 1.12 -4.58 -7.92
CA PHE A 18 1.16 -3.50 -8.90
C PHE A 18 2.57 -2.95 -9.12
N ARG A 19 3.41 -2.88 -8.08
CA ARG A 19 4.83 -2.58 -8.23
C ARG A 19 5.55 -3.63 -9.09
N LYS A 20 5.28 -4.93 -8.87
CA LYS A 20 5.90 -6.02 -9.66
C LYS A 20 5.45 -6.04 -11.12
N LEU A 21 4.22 -5.61 -11.39
CA LEU A 21 3.70 -5.45 -12.74
C LEU A 21 4.18 -4.17 -13.43
N GLY A 22 4.93 -3.30 -12.75
CA GLY A 22 5.39 -2.01 -13.28
C GLY A 22 4.28 -0.96 -13.40
N ILE A 23 3.12 -1.20 -12.79
CA ILE A 23 2.00 -0.25 -12.74
C ILE A 23 2.31 0.88 -11.75
N LEU A 24 2.92 0.54 -10.61
CA LEU A 24 3.40 1.51 -9.62
C LEU A 24 4.92 1.64 -9.72
N SER A 25 5.40 2.88 -9.72
CA SER A 25 6.81 3.19 -9.45
C SER A 25 7.18 2.88 -7.99
N GLU A 26 8.48 2.76 -7.70
CA GLU A 26 8.97 2.61 -6.32
C GLU A 26 8.47 3.73 -5.41
N GLN A 27 8.47 4.98 -5.91
CA GLN A 27 8.06 6.15 -5.14
C GLN A 27 6.56 6.09 -4.79
N GLU A 28 5.71 5.68 -5.73
CA GLU A 28 4.27 5.53 -5.48
C GLU A 28 3.98 4.40 -4.50
N TYR A 29 4.68 3.26 -4.62
CA TYR A 29 4.59 2.16 -3.67
C TYR A 29 4.92 2.65 -2.25
N GLN A 30 6.04 3.36 -2.07
CA GLN A 30 6.47 3.88 -0.77
C GLN A 30 5.47 4.87 -0.17
N LYS A 31 4.91 5.77 -1.00
CA LYS A 31 3.87 6.71 -0.54
C LYS A 31 2.63 5.98 -0.01
N ILE A 32 2.15 4.97 -0.74
CA ILE A 32 0.97 4.19 -0.32
C ILE A 32 1.27 3.43 0.97
N THR A 33 2.43 2.77 1.07
CA THR A 33 2.76 2.01 2.28
C THR A 33 2.91 2.89 3.51
N ASN A 34 3.51 4.07 3.36
CA ASN A 34 3.70 5.02 4.47
C ASN A 34 2.37 5.62 4.93
N GLN A 35 1.50 6.05 4.00
CA GLN A 35 0.17 6.55 4.34
C GLN A 35 -0.67 5.51 5.10
N VAL A 36 -0.60 4.24 4.67
CA VAL A 36 -1.33 3.16 5.34
C VAL A 36 -0.76 2.86 6.73
N HIS A 37 0.54 3.07 6.95
CA HIS A 37 1.21 2.84 8.23
C HIS A 37 0.99 3.99 9.22
N GLU A 38 0.96 5.25 8.77
CA GLU A 38 0.72 6.43 9.62
C GLU A 38 -0.74 6.51 10.13
N HIS A 39 -1.67 5.81 9.50
CA HIS A 39 -3.09 5.79 9.85
C HIS A 39 -3.50 4.66 10.83
N HIS A 40 -2.54 3.99 11.48
CA HIS A 40 -2.78 2.86 12.39
C HIS A 40 -2.22 3.09 13.81
#